data_AF-A0A2I0K9S3-F1
#
_entry.id   AF-A0A2I0K9S3-F1
#
_cell.length_a   1.000
_cell.length_b   1.000
_cell.length_c   1.000
_cell.angle_alpha   90.00
_cell.angle_beta   90.00
_cell.angle_gamma   90.00
#
_symmetry.space_group_name_H-M   'P 1'
#
loop_
_entity.id
_entity.type
_entity.pdbx_description
1 polymer ?
#
loop_
_entity_poly.entity_id
_entity_poly.type
_entity_poly.pdbx_seq_one_letter_code
_entity_poly.pdbx_strand_id
1 'polypeptide(L)'
;MAERTGNPRRLLLRDFLSLDQCKELEFIHKSSSTVGYRPNVFSTTLSHLIATNCPQLIVPLVPLREKLKDKVEEFFGCEYELCIEFTGLVSWSKGASIGWHSDDNRPYLKQRDYTAVCYLNTHGRSFSGGLFHFQDGYSCSDLLF
;
A
#
# COMPACT_ATOMS: atom_id res chain seq x y z
N MET A 1 19.42 -0.02 0.86
CA MET A 1 19.92 1.31 0.41
C MET A 1 18.87 1.91 -0.51
N ALA A 2 18.39 3.12 -0.22
CA ALA A 2 17.35 3.78 -1.02
C ALA A 2 17.93 4.26 -2.35
N GLU A 3 17.28 3.94 -3.45
CA GLU A 3 17.68 4.38 -4.79
C GLU A 3 16.88 5.64 -5.13
N ARG A 4 17.55 6.81 -5.09
CA ARG A 4 16.93 8.08 -5.49
C ARG A 4 16.71 8.08 -6.99
N THR A 5 15.50 7.76 -7.43
CA THR A 5 15.05 8.17 -8.76
C THR A 5 14.77 9.67 -8.68
N GLY A 6 15.32 10.47 -9.60
CA GLY A 6 15.44 11.94 -9.48
C GLY A 6 14.14 12.77 -9.47
N ASN A 7 13.01 12.24 -8.99
CA ASN A 7 11.76 12.97 -8.82
C ASN A 7 11.56 13.32 -7.33
N PRO A 8 11.50 14.60 -6.94
CA PRO A 8 11.33 15.01 -5.53
C PRO A 8 9.97 14.64 -4.94
N ARG A 9 9.04 14.09 -5.73
CA ARG A 9 7.68 13.75 -5.30
C ARG A 9 7.47 12.28 -4.94
N ARG A 10 8.47 11.42 -5.15
CA ARG A 10 8.33 9.98 -4.94
C ARG A 10 9.59 9.40 -4.32
N LEU A 11 9.41 8.44 -3.42
CA LEU A 11 10.51 7.69 -2.85
C LEU A 11 10.24 6.20 -2.99
N LEU A 12 11.24 5.49 -3.53
CA LEU A 12 11.27 4.05 -3.62
C LEU A 12 12.12 3.45 -2.51
N LEU A 13 11.52 2.63 -1.66
CA LEU A 13 12.23 1.86 -0.64
C LEU A 13 12.20 0.37 -0.93
N ARG A 14 13.39 -0.21 -1.07
CA ARG A 14 13.61 -1.65 -1.16
C ARG A 14 13.70 -2.24 0.25
N ASP A 15 13.20 -3.47 0.40
CA ASP A 15 13.31 -4.27 1.63
C ASP A 15 12.77 -3.54 2.89
N PHE A 16 11.73 -2.73 2.73
CA PHE A 16 11.11 -2.03 3.85
C PHE A 16 10.43 -2.97 4.86
N LEU A 17 9.82 -4.03 4.31
CA LEU A 17 9.26 -5.16 5.03
C LEU A 17 10.19 -6.36 4.92
N SER A 18 10.31 -7.12 6.01
CA SER A 18 10.94 -8.43 5.94
C SER A 18 10.05 -9.42 5.19
N LEU A 19 10.64 -10.50 4.66
CA LEU A 19 9.88 -11.56 4.00
C LEU A 19 8.82 -12.18 4.92
N ASP A 20 9.11 -12.31 6.21
CA ASP A 20 8.16 -12.89 7.18
C ASP A 20 6.99 -11.95 7.44
N GLN A 21 7.24 -10.63 7.51
CA GLN A 21 6.16 -9.62 7.58
C GLN A 21 5.29 -9.68 6.33
N CYS A 22 5.89 -9.79 5.14
CA CYS A 22 5.12 -9.92 3.90
C CYS A 22 4.23 -11.17 3.91
N LYS A 23 4.76 -12.32 4.34
CA LYS A 23 3.99 -13.57 4.45
C LYS A 23 2.87 -13.51 5.48
N GLU A 24 3.12 -12.88 6.63
CA GLU A 24 2.11 -12.68 7.68
C GLU A 24 0.95 -11.83 7.15
N LEU A 25 1.25 -10.70 6.50
CA LEU A 25 0.22 -9.84 5.91
C LEU A 25 -0.51 -10.51 4.75
N GLU A 26 0.19 -11.29 3.92
CA GLU A 26 -0.43 -12.09 2.86
C GLU A 26 -1.42 -13.12 3.44
N PHE A 27 -1.05 -13.79 4.54
CA PHE A 27 -1.91 -14.73 5.24
C PHE A 27 -3.16 -14.04 5.81
N ILE A 28 -2.99 -12.89 6.48
CA ILE A 28 -4.11 -12.09 7.02
C ILE A 28 -5.07 -11.69 5.89
N HIS A 29 -4.53 -11.17 4.79
CA HIS A 29 -5.33 -10.77 3.63
C HIS A 29 -6.12 -11.96 3.06
N LYS A 30 -5.46 -13.09 2.80
CA LYS A 30 -6.12 -14.28 2.25
C LYS A 30 -7.22 -14.83 3.16
N SER A 31 -7.07 -14.67 4.48
CA SER A 31 -8.01 -15.19 5.48
C SER A 31 -9.23 -14.28 5.69
N SER A 32 -9.07 -12.97 5.46
CA SER A 32 -10.07 -11.95 5.85
C SER A 32 -10.54 -11.07 4.70
N SER A 33 -10.08 -11.29 3.47
CA SER A 33 -10.43 -10.44 2.33
C SER A 33 -11.88 -10.60 1.89
N THR A 34 -12.41 -9.50 1.38
CA THR A 34 -13.71 -9.44 0.73
C THR A 34 -13.56 -9.01 -0.72
N VAL A 35 -14.56 -9.32 -1.55
CA VAL A 35 -14.62 -8.86 -2.94
C VAL A 35 -14.70 -7.33 -2.92
N GLY A 36 -13.72 -6.67 -3.55
CA GLY A 36 -13.66 -5.23 -3.66
C GLY A 36 -14.65 -4.67 -4.69
N TYR A 37 -14.74 -3.35 -4.77
CA TYR A 37 -15.65 -2.67 -5.71
C TYR A 37 -15.24 -2.84 -7.19
N ARG A 38 -14.02 -3.29 -7.47
CA ARG A 38 -13.52 -3.57 -8.82
C ARG A 38 -13.51 -5.07 -9.10
N PRO A 39 -13.87 -5.49 -10.32
CA PRO A 39 -13.72 -6.89 -10.74
C PRO A 39 -12.28 -7.39 -10.50
N ASN A 40 -12.17 -8.60 -9.97
CA ASN A 40 -10.90 -9.28 -9.71
C ASN A 40 -9.99 -8.58 -8.67
N VAL A 41 -10.54 -7.64 -7.88
CA VAL A 41 -9.83 -7.00 -6.76
C VAL A 41 -10.42 -7.47 -5.44
N PHE A 42 -9.56 -7.82 -4.49
CA PHE A 42 -9.96 -8.18 -3.13
C PHE A 42 -9.31 -7.22 -2.14
N SER A 43 -10.02 -6.88 -1.08
CA SER A 43 -9.56 -5.93 -0.07
C SER A 43 -9.80 -6.44 1.35
N THR A 44 -8.85 -6.15 2.23
CA THR A 44 -8.96 -6.35 3.68
C THR A 44 -8.64 -5.02 4.36
N THR A 45 -9.66 -4.34 4.87
CA THR A 45 -9.48 -3.07 5.61
C THR A 45 -9.37 -3.34 7.11
N LEU A 46 -8.90 -2.35 7.89
CA LEU A 46 -8.92 -2.47 9.36
C LEU A 46 -10.32 -2.78 9.91
N SER A 47 -11.39 -2.23 9.32
CA SER A 47 -12.76 -2.55 9.74
C SER A 47 -13.11 -4.03 9.52
N HIS A 48 -12.64 -4.64 8.43
CA HIS A 48 -12.82 -6.08 8.21
C HIS A 48 -12.12 -6.89 9.29
N LEU A 49 -10.89 -6.51 9.67
CA LEU A 49 -10.12 -7.18 10.71
C LEU A 49 -10.72 -6.97 12.11
N ILE A 50 -11.25 -5.78 12.41
CA ILE A 50 -11.99 -5.52 13.64
C ILE A 50 -13.22 -6.43 13.74
N ALA A 51 -13.94 -6.62 12.63
CA ALA A 51 -15.12 -7.46 12.58
C ALA A 51 -14.83 -8.95 12.83
N THR A 52 -13.59 -9.43 12.64
CA THR A 52 -13.23 -10.81 12.98
C THR A 52 -13.11 -11.05 14.48
N ASN A 53 -13.12 -9.98 15.31
CA ASN A 53 -12.88 -10.05 16.75
C ASN A 53 -11.59 -10.84 17.11
N CYS A 54 -10.56 -10.73 16.26
CA CYS A 54 -9.29 -11.44 16.41
C CYS A 54 -8.14 -10.42 16.42
N PRO A 55 -7.72 -9.94 17.60
CA PRO A 55 -6.67 -8.92 17.72
C PRO A 55 -5.36 -9.32 17.02
N GLN A 56 -5.05 -10.61 16.95
CA GLN A 56 -3.86 -11.16 16.31
C GLN A 56 -3.80 -10.85 14.81
N LEU A 57 -4.95 -10.65 14.15
CA LEU A 57 -5.00 -10.26 12.73
C LEU A 57 -4.83 -8.74 12.53
N ILE A 58 -5.02 -7.94 13.58
CA ILE A 58 -4.95 -6.47 13.54
C ILE A 58 -3.56 -5.99 13.93
N VAL A 59 -2.98 -6.58 14.98
CA VAL A 59 -1.72 -6.17 15.60
C VAL A 59 -0.59 -6.02 14.59
N PRO A 60 -0.40 -6.89 13.58
CA PRO A 60 0.68 -6.72 12.59
C PRO A 60 0.57 -5.44 11.74
N LEU A 61 -0.64 -4.91 11.51
CA LEU A 61 -0.85 -3.73 10.68
C LEU A 61 -0.60 -2.41 11.44
N VAL A 62 -0.88 -2.37 12.75
CA VAL A 62 -0.82 -1.13 13.55
C VAL A 62 0.59 -0.54 13.62
N PRO A 63 1.66 -1.25 14.05
CA PRO A 63 2.99 -0.66 14.08
C PRO A 63 3.54 -0.40 12.67
N LEU A 64 3.10 -1.19 11.68
CA LEU A 64 3.54 -1.02 10.30
C LEU A 64 3.03 0.28 9.69
N ARG A 65 1.75 0.61 9.87
CA ARG A 65 1.20 1.87 9.33
C ARG A 65 1.84 3.11 9.97
N GLU A 66 2.19 3.04 11.26
CA GLU A 66 2.90 4.14 11.93
C GLU A 66 4.34 4.25 11.40
N LYS A 67 5.05 3.12 11.26
CA LYS A 67 6.39 3.09 10.63
C LYS A 67 6.38 3.65 9.20
N LEU A 68 5.32 3.39 8.43
CA LEU A 68 5.14 3.96 7.09
C LEU A 68 4.92 5.46 7.16
N LYS A 69 4.02 5.91 8.04
CA LYS A 69 3.74 7.33 8.27
C LYS A 69 5.02 8.08 8.65
N ASP A 70 5.78 7.59 9.63
CA ASP A 70 7.03 8.20 10.07
C ASP A 70 8.03 8.37 8.90
N LYS A 71 8.07 7.40 7.97
CA LYS A 71 8.94 7.49 6.79
C LYS A 71 8.44 8.45 5.72
N VAL A 72 7.14 8.60 5.54
CA VAL A 72 6.57 9.66 4.70
C VAL A 72 6.94 11.00 5.28
N GLU A 73 6.69 11.20 6.58
CA GLU A 73 6.96 12.44 7.27
C GLU A 73 8.44 12.84 7.23
N GLU A 74 9.35 11.91 7.53
CA GLU A 74 10.80 12.13 7.43
C GLU A 74 11.24 12.50 6.01
N PHE A 75 10.65 11.88 4.99
CA PHE A 75 11.06 12.13 3.60
C PHE A 75 10.58 13.50 3.10
N PHE A 76 9.36 13.90 3.47
CA PHE A 76 8.76 15.16 3.01
C PHE A 76 8.97 16.34 3.97
N GLY A 77 9.54 16.11 5.16
CA GLY A 77 9.81 17.14 6.16
C GLY A 77 8.54 17.72 6.80
N CYS A 78 7.56 16.86 7.08
CA CYS A 78 6.27 17.21 7.67
C CYS A 78 5.97 16.37 8.93
N GLU A 79 6.96 16.22 9.80
CA GLU A 79 6.88 15.43 11.02
C GLU A 79 5.71 15.85 11.92
N TYR A 80 4.95 14.85 12.35
CA TYR A 80 3.75 14.99 13.19
C TYR A 80 2.56 15.72 12.54
N GLU A 81 2.62 16.05 11.25
CA GLU A 81 1.53 16.75 10.55
C GLU A 81 0.51 15.78 9.92
N LEU A 82 0.87 14.51 9.72
CA LEU A 82 0.03 13.58 8.97
C LEU A 82 -0.92 12.76 9.84
N CYS A 83 -2.10 12.50 9.29
CA CYS A 83 -3.09 11.57 9.82
C CYS A 83 -3.30 10.40 8.86
N ILE A 84 -3.32 9.17 9.38
CA ILE A 84 -3.59 7.98 8.57
C ILE A 84 -5.10 7.89 8.31
N GLU A 85 -5.52 8.22 7.09
CA GLU A 85 -6.92 8.12 6.67
C GLU A 85 -7.35 6.66 6.44
N PHE A 86 -6.50 5.88 5.76
CA PHE A 86 -6.84 4.54 5.31
C PHE A 86 -5.69 3.56 5.53
N THR A 87 -6.03 2.35 5.95
CA THR A 87 -5.11 1.21 6.00
C THR A 87 -5.84 -0.03 5.51
N GLY A 88 -5.25 -0.71 4.53
CA GLY A 88 -5.80 -1.95 4.02
C GLY A 88 -4.81 -2.73 3.17
N LEU A 89 -5.09 -4.01 3.04
CA LEU A 89 -4.40 -4.95 2.16
C LEU A 89 -5.25 -5.13 0.91
N VAL A 90 -4.61 -5.10 -0.25
CA VAL A 90 -5.30 -5.19 -1.55
C VAL A 90 -4.57 -6.18 -2.44
N SER A 91 -5.32 -7.08 -3.05
CA SER A 91 -4.77 -7.98 -4.07
C SER A 91 -5.48 -7.80 -5.40
N TRP A 92 -4.67 -7.75 -6.47
CA TRP A 92 -5.10 -7.61 -7.84
C TRP A 92 -4.92 -8.95 -8.55
N SER A 93 -6.04 -9.62 -8.84
CA SER A 93 -6.03 -10.92 -9.52
C SER A 93 -6.01 -10.75 -11.04
N LYS A 94 -5.87 -11.87 -11.77
CA LYS A 94 -5.84 -11.87 -13.23
C LYS A 94 -7.04 -11.11 -13.82
N GLY A 95 -6.76 -10.16 -14.70
CA GLY A 95 -7.77 -9.32 -15.35
C GLY A 95 -8.18 -8.08 -14.54
N ALA A 96 -7.65 -7.89 -13.34
CA ALA A 96 -7.83 -6.64 -12.59
C ALA A 96 -7.01 -5.52 -13.24
N SER A 97 -7.56 -4.31 -13.23
CA SER A 97 -6.86 -3.10 -13.68
C SER A 97 -7.46 -1.87 -13.04
N ILE A 98 -6.67 -0.79 -13.01
CA ILE A 98 -7.11 0.54 -12.62
C ILE A 98 -6.61 1.54 -13.64
N GLY A 99 -7.52 2.42 -14.08
CA GLY A 99 -7.17 3.49 -15.00
C GLY A 99 -6.39 4.61 -14.31
N TRP A 100 -5.92 5.56 -15.10
CA TRP A 100 -5.24 6.76 -14.60
C TRP A 100 -6.10 7.51 -13.61
N HIS A 101 -5.53 7.81 -12.44
CA HIS A 101 -6.18 8.60 -11.40
C HIS A 101 -5.12 9.23 -10.48
N SER A 102 -5.55 10.23 -9.71
CA SER A 102 -4.90 10.67 -8.49
C SER A 102 -5.68 10.15 -7.27
N ASP A 103 -5.03 9.99 -6.13
CA ASP A 103 -5.68 9.49 -4.91
C ASP A 103 -6.62 10.53 -4.27
N ASP A 104 -6.49 11.80 -4.65
CA ASP A 104 -7.34 12.93 -4.24
C ASP A 104 -8.48 13.24 -5.23
N ASN A 105 -8.82 12.31 -6.13
CA ASN A 105 -9.69 12.55 -7.29
C ASN A 105 -11.19 12.79 -7.00
N ARG A 106 -11.64 12.70 -5.75
CA ARG A 106 -13.04 12.95 -5.33
C ARG A 106 -13.09 14.02 -4.24
N PRO A 107 -14.20 14.78 -4.11
CA PRO A 107 -14.32 15.82 -3.07
C PRO A 107 -14.02 15.32 -1.65
N TYR A 108 -14.46 14.11 -1.30
CA TYR A 108 -14.22 13.51 0.03
C TYR A 108 -12.81 12.90 0.20
N LEU A 109 -11.97 12.96 -0.85
CA LEU A 109 -10.58 12.49 -0.86
C LEU A 109 -9.58 13.64 -1.00
N LYS A 110 -10.07 14.89 -1.10
CA LYS A 110 -9.23 16.05 -1.41
C LYS A 110 -8.19 16.39 -0.34
N GLN A 111 -8.37 15.87 0.86
CA GLN A 111 -7.45 16.00 1.99
C GLN A 111 -6.23 15.07 1.94
N ARG A 112 -6.10 14.21 0.91
CA ARG A 112 -4.99 13.25 0.82
C ARG A 112 -3.76 13.91 0.21
N ASP A 113 -2.76 14.17 1.05
CA ASP A 113 -1.47 14.73 0.60
C ASP A 113 -0.53 13.65 0.03
N TYR A 114 -0.51 12.46 0.65
CA TYR A 114 0.45 11.40 0.35
C TYR A 114 -0.22 10.02 0.32
N THR A 115 0.38 9.07 -0.42
CA THR A 115 -0.05 7.66 -0.45
C THR A 115 1.17 6.75 -0.36
N ALA A 116 1.17 5.85 0.63
CA ALA A 116 2.21 4.84 0.81
C ALA A 116 1.70 3.45 0.40
N VAL A 117 2.43 2.75 -0.47
CA VAL A 117 2.07 1.38 -0.91
C VAL A 117 3.25 0.43 -0.78
N CYS A 118 3.08 -0.63 0.01
CA CYS A 118 4.03 -1.75 0.09
C CYS A 118 3.62 -2.88 -0.84
N TYR A 119 4.52 -3.34 -1.70
CA TYR A 119 4.37 -4.64 -2.36
C TYR A 119 4.68 -5.78 -1.38
N LEU A 120 3.76 -6.72 -1.26
CA LEU A 120 3.91 -7.90 -0.39
C LEU A 120 4.41 -9.14 -1.15
N ASN A 121 4.47 -9.07 -2.48
CA ASN A 121 4.91 -10.13 -3.36
C ASN A 121 5.74 -9.54 -4.53
N THR A 122 6.43 -10.40 -5.29
CA THR A 122 7.50 -9.94 -6.19
C THR A 122 7.07 -9.99 -7.65
N HIS A 123 7.19 -8.87 -8.37
CA HIS A 123 6.97 -8.84 -9.83
C HIS A 123 7.98 -9.73 -10.56
N GLY A 124 7.54 -10.44 -11.61
CA GLY A 124 8.37 -11.38 -12.38
C GLY A 124 8.59 -12.73 -11.70
N ARG A 125 8.22 -12.87 -10.41
CA ARG A 125 8.26 -14.14 -9.67
C ARG A 125 6.87 -14.61 -9.24
N SER A 126 6.12 -13.73 -8.58
CA SER A 126 4.78 -14.01 -8.04
C SER A 126 3.66 -13.61 -9.01
N PHE A 127 3.91 -12.61 -9.86
CA PHE A 127 2.93 -12.12 -10.84
C PHE A 127 3.64 -11.51 -12.06
N SER A 128 2.90 -11.33 -13.16
CA SER A 128 3.32 -10.59 -14.35
C SER A 128 2.32 -9.47 -14.66
N GLY A 129 2.80 -8.30 -15.07
CA GLY A 129 1.99 -7.08 -15.16
C GLY A 129 1.75 -6.44 -13.79
N GLY A 130 0.70 -5.65 -13.63
CA GLY A 130 0.31 -5.08 -12.32
C GLY A 130 1.30 -4.08 -11.72
N LEU A 131 2.17 -3.49 -12.53
CA LEU A 131 3.11 -2.46 -12.12
C LEU A 131 2.38 -1.13 -11.90
N PHE A 132 2.86 -0.33 -10.95
CA PHE A 132 2.48 1.07 -10.95
C PHE A 132 3.06 1.73 -12.19
N HIS A 133 2.21 2.46 -12.91
CA HIS A 133 2.62 3.32 -14.00
C HIS A 133 2.30 4.75 -13.61
N PHE A 134 3.25 5.64 -13.87
CA PHE A 134 3.08 7.06 -13.74
C PHE A 134 3.12 7.71 -15.11
N GLN A 135 2.32 8.77 -15.30
CA GLN A 135 2.20 9.44 -16.60
C GLN A 135 3.50 10.10 -17.06
N ASP A 136 4.45 10.33 -16.16
CA ASP A 136 5.79 10.80 -16.47
C ASP A 136 6.75 9.68 -16.93
N GLY A 137 6.24 8.47 -17.16
CA GLY A 137 6.97 7.33 -17.72
C GLY A 137 7.66 6.44 -16.69
N TYR A 138 7.52 6.73 -15.39
CA TYR A 138 8.09 5.89 -14.33
C TYR A 138 7.20 4.68 -14.02
N SER A 139 7.83 3.52 -13.77
CA SER A 139 7.14 2.31 -13.33
C SER A 139 7.86 1.61 -12.19
N CYS A 140 7.11 1.03 -11.26
CA CYS A 140 7.70 0.50 -10.03
C CYS A 140 6.94 -0.67 -9.39
N SER A 141 7.65 -1.45 -8.58
CA SER A 141 7.14 -2.61 -7.83
C SER A 141 7.71 -2.77 -6.41
N ASP A 142 8.28 -1.72 -5.78
CA ASP A 142 8.67 -1.75 -4.35
C ASP A 142 7.90 -0.67 -3.56
N LEU A 143 8.22 -0.45 -2.28
CA LEU A 143 7.50 0.53 -1.45
C LEU A 143 7.60 1.93 -2.06
N LEU A 144 6.45 2.48 -2.38
CA LEU A 144 6.30 3.77 -3.04
C LEU A 144 5.52 4.72 -2.14
N PHE A 145 6.09 5.91 -1.96
CA PHE A 145 5.39 7.09 -1.44
C PHE A 145 5.07 8.05 -2.58
#